data_AF-A0A8B7DGN5-F1
#
_entry.id   AF-A0A8B7DGN5-F1
#
_cell.length_a   1.000
_cell.length_b   1.000
_cell.length_c   1.000
_cell.angle_alpha   90.00
_cell.angle_beta   90.00
_cell.angle_gamma   90.00
#
_symmetry.space_group_name_H-M   'P 1'
#
loop_
_entity.id
_entity.type
_entity.pdbx_description
1 polymer ?
#
loop_
_entity_poly.entity_id
_entity_poly.type
_entity_poly.pdbx_seq_one_letter_code
_entity_poly.pdbx_strand_id
1 'polypeptide(L)'
;MSLSKLFAGRKRNRSVWKWFKYDASSDKSVCLVLLDGEKVCNTKLCGKNPTSLKLHLARNHKSVHVELEESELKKLNEKKQTGIKRKAVDENGPTLLESSSNQNQTLLQCINRRNTAWPINSHEHKIRLNSLIQMIIATCNPVTLVDNASFRKLVNTLDYKFSLPASAKITSLLNEEFTVLTRKLRDFISEGRRFTICLDGWTKKGLTASFLGISVCFFHFKSEKPIHALLNLEKILLVISDNGPNMVKGIKLSRMKAQAERDILIELESELVVKLAYDGKYHGLLLKVRGLVGKVRKSSVALEKTINKCGKTVISDCSTRWNSTYFMVRRFLEIKTSINEVLGDLNIDSLANSEWIMLQNFVNLLEPFANKTDILQTDALSLSSVIPSKLNLECHLEQFGDAKDVAVKMLKDLRRRFAVLLQPNDPNFNPLLCAACLLDPTCAIALLGNEHTQIRECAKKYILSEAKKLVQHDLPLASASTLSVEIAPEINGLTKWKFLATSPPMFIQEVYAY
;
A
#
# COMPACT_ATOMS: atom_id res chain seq x y z
N MET A 1 4.87 21.29 -29.55
CA MET A 1 3.74 20.64 -30.25
C MET A 1 2.49 20.78 -29.38
N SER A 2 1.42 21.36 -29.92
CA SER A 2 0.18 21.68 -29.17
C SER A 2 -0.59 20.43 -28.72
N LEU A 3 -1.09 20.46 -27.47
CA LEU A 3 -1.91 19.45 -26.76
C LEU A 3 -3.25 19.10 -27.45
N SER A 4 -3.60 19.74 -28.57
CA SER A 4 -4.83 19.47 -29.31
C SER A 4 -4.81 18.22 -30.18
N LYS A 5 -3.65 17.56 -30.38
CA LYS A 5 -3.54 16.33 -31.20
C LYS A 5 -3.77 15.01 -30.45
N LEU A 6 -3.85 15.01 -29.12
CA LEU A 6 -4.00 13.79 -28.30
C LEU A 6 -5.45 13.33 -28.08
N PHE A 7 -6.45 14.17 -28.40
CA PHE A 7 -7.88 13.82 -28.33
C PHE A 7 -8.53 13.54 -29.69
N ALA A 8 -7.74 13.27 -30.72
CA ALA A 8 -8.25 12.76 -31.99
C ALA A 8 -8.65 11.28 -31.82
N GLY A 9 -9.84 11.04 -31.28
CA GLY A 9 -10.47 9.73 -31.30
C GLY A 9 -10.37 9.09 -32.69
N ARG A 10 -10.17 7.77 -32.71
CA ARG A 10 -10.05 6.90 -33.90
C ARG A 10 -10.80 7.49 -35.11
N LYS A 11 -10.09 7.91 -36.16
CA LYS A 11 -10.69 8.38 -37.44
C LYS A 11 -11.60 7.29 -37.99
N ARG A 12 -12.88 7.31 -37.62
CA ARG A 12 -13.94 6.50 -38.24
C ARG A 12 -14.17 7.08 -39.63
N ASN A 13 -13.54 6.46 -40.61
CA ASN A 13 -13.71 6.70 -42.03
C ASN A 13 -15.21 6.74 -42.38
N ARG A 14 -15.75 7.92 -42.71
CA ARG A 14 -17.14 8.07 -43.17
C ARG A 14 -17.15 9.08 -44.32
N SER A 15 -17.41 8.56 -45.52
CA SER A 15 -17.53 9.25 -46.81
C SER A 15 -18.47 10.46 -46.77
N VAL A 16 -19.49 10.43 -45.91
CA VAL A 16 -20.49 11.51 -45.78
C VAL A 16 -19.89 12.87 -45.38
N TRP A 17 -18.76 12.91 -44.69
CA TRP A 17 -18.14 14.19 -44.26
C TRP A 17 -17.52 14.99 -45.42
N LYS A 18 -17.49 14.45 -46.65
CA LYS A 18 -17.13 15.22 -47.86
C LYS A 18 -18.07 16.43 -48.08
N TRP A 19 -19.32 16.33 -47.61
CA TRP A 19 -20.36 17.35 -47.82
C TRP A 19 -20.80 18.08 -46.54
N PHE A 20 -20.10 17.87 -45.41
CA PHE A 20 -20.45 18.49 -44.14
C PHE A 20 -19.23 19.03 -43.39
N LYS A 21 -19.40 20.16 -42.71
CA LYS A 21 -18.41 20.72 -41.78
C LYS A 21 -19.00 20.80 -40.38
N TYR A 22 -18.31 20.22 -39.40
CA TYR A 22 -18.72 20.29 -38.00
C TYR A 22 -18.13 21.52 -37.31
N ASP A 23 -18.98 22.26 -36.60
CA ASP A 23 -18.62 23.35 -35.71
C ASP A 23 -18.65 22.88 -34.25
N ALA A 24 -17.47 22.89 -33.61
CA ALA A 24 -17.30 22.43 -32.24
C ALA A 24 -17.85 23.41 -31.19
N SER A 25 -18.00 24.69 -31.54
CA SER A 25 -18.50 25.71 -30.61
C SER A 25 -20.01 25.65 -30.43
N SER A 26 -20.75 25.25 -31.47
CA SER A 26 -22.21 25.22 -31.49
C SER A 26 -22.82 23.81 -31.50
N ASP A 27 -21.99 22.76 -31.46
CA ASP A 27 -22.36 21.34 -31.61
C ASP A 27 -23.28 21.08 -32.83
N LYS A 28 -22.95 21.70 -33.97
CA LYS A 28 -23.74 21.61 -35.21
C LYS A 28 -22.88 21.26 -36.42
N SER A 29 -23.43 20.43 -37.30
CA SER A 29 -22.87 20.09 -38.62
C SER A 29 -23.59 20.86 -39.71
N VAL A 30 -22.85 21.59 -40.55
CA VAL A 30 -23.37 22.42 -41.65
C VAL A 30 -23.24 21.68 -42.98
N CYS A 31 -24.33 21.63 -43.75
CA CYS A 31 -24.34 21.05 -45.10
C CYS A 31 -23.69 22.00 -46.12
N LEU A 32 -22.77 21.49 -46.93
CA LEU A 32 -22.00 22.23 -47.94
C LEU A 32 -22.39 21.88 -49.39
N VAL A 33 -23.52 21.20 -49.61
CA VAL A 33 -23.97 20.83 -50.97
C VAL A 33 -24.40 22.08 -51.75
N LEU A 34 -23.95 22.18 -53.00
CA LEU A 34 -24.38 23.21 -53.95
C LEU A 34 -25.73 22.82 -54.58
N LEU A 35 -26.67 23.76 -54.55
CA LEU A 35 -27.96 23.75 -55.24
C LEU A 35 -27.78 24.55 -56.53
N ASP A 36 -28.13 23.94 -57.67
CA ASP A 36 -28.20 24.57 -58.99
C ASP A 36 -26.98 25.43 -59.36
N GLY A 37 -25.77 24.97 -59.01
CA GLY A 37 -24.50 25.55 -59.44
C GLY A 37 -24.01 26.79 -58.68
N GLU A 38 -24.87 27.51 -57.94
CA GLU A 38 -24.47 28.80 -57.33
C GLU A 38 -24.80 28.96 -55.83
N LYS A 39 -25.73 28.18 -55.25
CA LYS A 39 -26.17 28.39 -53.86
C LYS A 39 -25.87 27.20 -52.94
N VAL A 40 -25.20 27.43 -51.81
CA VAL A 40 -24.92 26.37 -50.82
C VAL A 40 -26.12 26.13 -49.90
N CYS A 41 -26.44 24.86 -49.61
CA CYS A 41 -27.55 24.45 -48.74
C CYS A 41 -27.50 25.08 -47.33
N ASN A 42 -26.34 25.09 -46.68
CA ASN A 42 -26.11 25.70 -45.36
C ASN A 42 -27.02 25.22 -44.20
N THR A 43 -27.80 24.16 -44.39
CA THR A 43 -28.64 23.59 -43.33
C THR A 43 -27.79 23.10 -42.17
N LYS A 44 -28.14 23.48 -40.94
CA LYS A 44 -27.44 23.10 -39.70
C LYS A 44 -28.14 21.92 -39.00
N LEU A 45 -27.41 20.85 -38.75
CA LEU A 45 -27.88 19.62 -38.09
C LEU A 45 -27.18 19.46 -36.74
N CYS A 46 -27.88 19.02 -35.69
CA CYS A 46 -27.29 18.87 -34.35
C CYS A 46 -26.32 17.68 -34.29
N GLY A 47 -25.15 17.89 -33.69
CA GLY A 47 -24.14 16.88 -33.39
C GLY A 47 -23.42 16.28 -34.60
N LYS A 48 -22.75 15.15 -34.36
CA LYS A 48 -21.94 14.40 -35.35
C LYS A 48 -22.60 13.11 -35.84
N ASN A 49 -23.90 12.92 -35.64
CA ASN A 49 -24.59 11.66 -35.96
C ASN A 49 -24.71 11.43 -37.48
N PRO A 50 -23.98 10.47 -38.07
CA PRO A 50 -23.90 10.35 -39.52
C PRO A 50 -25.19 9.80 -40.15
N THR A 51 -26.04 9.14 -39.36
CA THR A 51 -27.38 8.71 -39.81
C THR A 51 -28.25 9.92 -40.10
N SER A 52 -28.20 10.96 -39.26
CA SER A 52 -28.92 12.22 -39.45
C SER A 52 -28.40 12.99 -40.68
N LEU A 53 -27.08 12.98 -40.91
CA LEU A 53 -26.47 13.62 -42.08
C LEU A 53 -26.89 12.91 -43.39
N LYS A 54 -26.89 11.57 -43.41
CA LYS A 54 -27.34 10.76 -44.55
C LYS A 54 -28.81 10.99 -44.86
N LEU A 55 -29.68 11.03 -43.84
CA LEU A 55 -31.11 11.32 -44.01
C LEU A 55 -31.36 12.71 -44.61
N HIS A 56 -30.57 13.71 -44.21
CA HIS A 56 -30.65 15.04 -44.82
C HIS A 56 -30.28 15.01 -46.31
N LEU A 57 -29.19 14.32 -46.69
CA LEU A 57 -28.81 14.15 -48.10
C LEU A 57 -29.89 13.38 -48.89
N ALA A 58 -30.43 12.29 -48.34
CA ALA A 58 -31.46 11.49 -49.00
C ALA A 58 -32.72 12.31 -49.34
N ARG A 59 -33.10 13.23 -48.44
CA ARG A 59 -34.33 14.04 -48.57
C ARG A 59 -34.13 15.27 -49.44
N ASN A 60 -32.99 15.95 -49.31
CA ASN A 60 -32.79 17.29 -49.89
C ASN A 60 -31.77 17.32 -51.04
N HIS A 61 -30.92 16.31 -51.17
CA HIS A 61 -29.82 16.26 -52.13
C HIS A 61 -29.68 14.86 -52.75
N LYS A 62 -30.71 14.42 -53.50
CA LYS A 62 -30.80 13.05 -54.05
C LYS A 62 -29.57 12.66 -54.89
N SER A 63 -29.06 13.56 -55.73
CA SER A 63 -27.86 13.32 -56.56
C SER A 63 -26.61 13.01 -55.72
N VAL A 64 -26.39 13.82 -54.67
CA VAL A 64 -25.27 13.63 -53.74
C VAL A 64 -25.44 12.37 -52.89
N HIS A 65 -26.68 12.01 -52.54
CA HIS A 65 -26.96 10.77 -51.83
C HIS A 65 -26.61 9.52 -52.68
N VAL A 66 -26.95 9.55 -53.97
CA VAL A 66 -26.59 8.46 -54.91
C VAL A 66 -25.07 8.36 -55.06
N GLU A 67 -24.35 9.48 -55.24
CA GLU A 67 -22.88 9.50 -55.29
C GLU A 67 -22.24 8.90 -54.02
N LEU A 68 -22.82 9.22 -52.85
CA LEU A 68 -22.39 8.68 -51.57
C LEU A 68 -22.58 7.14 -51.53
N GLU A 69 -23.75 6.63 -51.91
CA GLU A 69 -24.06 5.20 -51.90
C GLU A 69 -23.17 4.40 -52.85
N GLU A 70 -22.95 4.91 -54.07
CA GLU A 70 -22.03 4.31 -55.04
C GLU A 70 -20.60 4.24 -54.51
N SER A 71 -20.13 5.30 -53.84
CA SER A 71 -18.79 5.35 -53.25
C SER A 71 -18.61 4.37 -52.07
N GLU A 72 -19.67 4.13 -51.30
CA GLU A 72 -19.67 3.16 -50.20
C GLU A 72 -19.72 1.72 -50.73
N LEU A 73 -20.47 1.46 -51.81
CA LEU A 73 -20.58 0.15 -52.44
C LEU A 73 -19.28 -0.27 -53.13
N LYS A 74 -18.58 0.64 -53.81
CA LYS A 74 -17.24 0.40 -54.39
C LYS A 74 -16.23 -0.03 -53.31
N LYS A 75 -16.19 0.69 -52.18
CA LYS A 75 -15.31 0.36 -51.04
C LYS A 75 -15.63 -0.97 -50.36
N LEU A 76 -16.90 -1.40 -50.39
CA LEU A 76 -17.32 -2.71 -49.87
C LEU A 76 -16.86 -3.85 -50.79
N ASN A 77 -16.92 -3.66 -52.10
CA ASN A 77 -16.47 -4.66 -53.08
C ASN A 77 -14.93 -4.80 -53.10
N GLU A 78 -14.18 -3.70 -52.98
CA GLU A 78 -12.72 -3.71 -52.87
C GLU A 78 -12.21 -4.43 -51.60
N LYS A 79 -12.96 -4.34 -50.49
CA LYS A 79 -12.66 -5.05 -49.23
C LYS A 79 -12.95 -6.56 -49.29
N LYS A 80 -13.90 -7.00 -50.12
CA LYS A 80 -14.19 -8.43 -50.32
C LYS A 80 -13.09 -9.13 -51.13
N GLN A 81 -12.45 -8.44 -52.06
CA GLN A 81 -11.39 -9.02 -52.90
C GLN A 81 -10.01 -9.13 -52.20
N THR A 82 -9.75 -8.31 -51.17
CA THR A 82 -8.46 -8.26 -50.46
C THR A 82 -8.38 -9.15 -49.21
N GLY A 83 -9.49 -9.77 -48.79
CA GLY A 83 -9.59 -10.58 -47.57
C GLY A 83 -9.24 -12.07 -47.71
N ILE A 84 -8.95 -12.57 -48.91
CA ILE A 84 -8.62 -13.99 -49.16
C ILE A 84 -7.11 -14.13 -49.36
N LYS A 85 -6.34 -14.27 -48.27
CA LYS A 85 -5.05 -14.98 -48.19
C LYS A 85 -4.49 -14.90 -46.76
N ARG A 86 -4.10 -16.08 -46.21
CA ARG A 86 -3.57 -16.41 -44.86
C ARG A 86 -4.67 -16.78 -43.85
N LYS A 87 -4.74 -17.97 -43.23
CA LYS A 87 -3.79 -19.06 -42.96
C LYS A 87 -4.55 -20.40 -42.95
N ALA A 88 -3.95 -21.43 -43.52
CA ALA A 88 -4.26 -22.82 -43.19
C ALA A 88 -3.77 -23.13 -41.77
N VAL A 89 -4.49 -23.98 -41.03
CA VAL A 89 -4.02 -24.96 -40.03
C VAL A 89 -5.23 -25.72 -39.45
N ASP A 90 -5.13 -27.04 -39.59
CA ASP A 90 -5.54 -28.17 -38.75
C ASP A 90 -7.00 -28.42 -38.33
N GLU A 91 -7.40 -29.65 -38.67
CA GLU A 91 -8.61 -30.37 -38.29
C GLU A 91 -8.56 -30.77 -36.81
N ASN A 92 -9.58 -30.34 -36.04
CA ASN A 92 -10.31 -31.08 -34.98
C ASN A 92 -10.85 -30.10 -33.92
N GLY A 93 -12.10 -29.70 -34.09
CA GLY A 93 -12.88 -28.95 -33.11
C GLY A 93 -14.14 -28.35 -33.76
N PRO A 94 -15.34 -28.46 -33.16
CA PRO A 94 -16.58 -28.15 -33.86
C PRO A 94 -16.77 -26.64 -34.09
N THR A 95 -16.66 -26.24 -35.36
CA THR A 95 -17.63 -25.49 -36.19
C THR A 95 -18.89 -25.02 -35.43
N LEU A 96 -19.42 -23.79 -35.47
CA LEU A 96 -19.14 -22.48 -36.07
C LEU A 96 -20.05 -21.48 -35.34
N LEU A 97 -19.53 -20.33 -34.89
CA LEU A 97 -20.36 -19.13 -34.67
C LEU A 97 -20.27 -18.31 -35.95
N GLU A 98 -21.31 -18.38 -36.78
CA GLU A 98 -21.46 -17.52 -37.94
C GLU A 98 -21.42 -16.05 -37.51
N SER A 99 -20.56 -15.28 -38.16
CA SER A 99 -20.51 -13.83 -38.06
C SER A 99 -21.75 -13.25 -38.72
N SER A 100 -22.84 -13.18 -37.95
CA SER A 100 -24.08 -12.56 -38.39
C SER A 100 -23.83 -11.11 -38.78
N SER A 101 -24.02 -10.84 -40.08
CA SER A 101 -24.23 -9.51 -40.65
C SER A 101 -25.18 -8.67 -39.76
N ASN A 102 -24.99 -7.34 -39.76
CA ASN A 102 -25.84 -6.40 -39.02
C ASN A 102 -27.31 -6.48 -39.50
N GLN A 103 -28.05 -7.47 -39.03
CA GLN A 103 -29.51 -7.48 -39.00
C GLN A 103 -29.97 -6.75 -37.74
N ASN A 104 -30.92 -5.84 -37.89
CA ASN A 104 -31.60 -5.26 -36.73
C ASN A 104 -32.29 -6.39 -35.95
N GLN A 105 -32.07 -6.43 -34.64
CA GLN A 105 -32.58 -7.50 -33.78
C GLN A 105 -34.12 -7.52 -33.77
N THR A 106 -34.70 -8.72 -33.87
CA THR A 106 -36.16 -8.89 -33.78
C THR A 106 -36.62 -8.83 -32.32
N LEU A 107 -37.90 -8.49 -32.09
CA LEU A 107 -38.48 -8.45 -30.75
C LEU A 107 -38.35 -9.81 -30.03
N LEU A 108 -38.50 -10.90 -30.77
CA LEU A 108 -38.34 -12.27 -30.25
C LEU A 108 -36.89 -12.55 -29.80
N GLN A 109 -35.89 -12.07 -30.55
CA GLN A 109 -34.48 -12.16 -30.15
C GLN A 109 -34.19 -11.33 -28.88
N CYS A 110 -34.83 -10.17 -28.73
CA CYS A 110 -34.72 -9.35 -27.52
C CYS A 110 -35.36 -10.02 -26.29
N ILE A 111 -36.51 -10.68 -26.46
CA ILE A 111 -37.20 -11.43 -25.39
C ILE A 111 -36.36 -12.66 -25.00
N ASN A 112 -35.89 -13.44 -25.98
CA ASN A 112 -35.08 -14.63 -25.72
C ASN A 112 -33.73 -14.29 -25.04
N ARG A 113 -33.12 -13.15 -25.36
CA ARG A 113 -31.91 -12.67 -24.67
C ARG A 113 -32.10 -12.46 -23.17
N ARG A 114 -33.29 -12.02 -22.72
CA ARG A 114 -33.58 -11.86 -21.29
C ARG A 114 -33.64 -13.20 -20.55
N ASN A 115 -33.92 -14.29 -21.27
CA ASN A 115 -33.95 -15.64 -20.70
C ASN A 115 -32.55 -16.27 -20.63
N THR A 116 -31.63 -15.89 -21.51
CA THR A 116 -30.30 -16.50 -21.61
C THR A 116 -29.19 -15.73 -20.89
N ALA A 117 -29.32 -14.42 -20.72
CA ALA A 117 -28.32 -13.60 -20.03
C ALA A 117 -28.93 -12.37 -19.35
N TRP A 118 -28.34 -11.96 -18.23
CA TRP A 118 -28.67 -10.69 -17.60
C TRP A 118 -28.20 -9.53 -18.49
N PRO A 119 -29.09 -8.60 -18.88
CA PRO A 119 -28.69 -7.41 -19.61
C PRO A 119 -27.64 -6.62 -18.80
N ILE A 120 -26.63 -6.04 -19.45
CA ILE A 120 -25.51 -5.34 -18.79
C ILE A 120 -25.99 -4.23 -17.84
N ASN A 121 -27.08 -3.56 -18.18
CA ASN A 121 -27.63 -2.46 -17.38
C ASN A 121 -28.64 -2.92 -16.32
N SER A 122 -28.97 -4.22 -16.27
CA SER A 122 -29.90 -4.77 -15.29
C SER A 122 -29.34 -4.71 -13.88
N HIS A 123 -30.23 -4.64 -12.90
CA HIS A 123 -29.88 -4.70 -11.49
C HIS A 123 -29.11 -6.00 -11.17
N GLU A 124 -29.58 -7.13 -11.66
CA GLU A 124 -28.98 -8.45 -11.47
C GLU A 124 -27.52 -8.52 -11.98
N HIS A 125 -27.25 -8.00 -13.18
CA HIS A 125 -25.89 -7.96 -13.72
C HIS A 125 -24.98 -7.06 -12.86
N LYS A 126 -25.48 -5.89 -12.46
CA LYS A 126 -24.71 -4.91 -11.67
C LYS A 126 -24.34 -5.44 -10.29
N ILE A 127 -25.27 -6.08 -9.58
CA ILE A 127 -24.97 -6.65 -8.25
C ILE A 127 -23.82 -7.66 -8.35
N ARG A 128 -23.90 -8.60 -9.29
CA ARG A 128 -22.86 -9.64 -9.45
C ARG A 128 -21.52 -9.07 -9.88
N LEU A 129 -21.55 -8.12 -10.79
CA LEU A 129 -20.34 -7.40 -11.21
C LEU A 129 -19.69 -6.66 -10.04
N ASN A 130 -20.49 -5.97 -9.23
CA ASN A 130 -20.01 -5.28 -8.04
C ASN A 130 -19.46 -6.27 -7.01
N SER A 131 -20.15 -7.38 -6.73
CA SER A 131 -19.65 -8.43 -5.83
C SER A 131 -18.34 -9.03 -6.31
N LEU A 132 -18.18 -9.26 -7.62
CA LEU A 132 -16.93 -9.73 -8.22
C LEU A 132 -15.80 -8.71 -8.02
N ILE A 133 -16.06 -7.43 -8.28
CA ILE A 133 -15.09 -6.35 -8.07
C ILE A 133 -14.69 -6.28 -6.59
N GLN A 134 -15.66 -6.30 -5.68
CA GLN A 134 -15.40 -6.29 -4.23
C GLN A 134 -14.60 -7.51 -3.78
N MET A 135 -14.89 -8.70 -4.30
CA MET A 135 -14.09 -9.90 -4.04
C MET A 135 -12.65 -9.70 -4.50
N ILE A 136 -12.43 -9.21 -5.72
CA ILE A 136 -11.08 -8.96 -6.26
C ILE A 136 -10.32 -7.94 -5.39
N ILE A 137 -10.98 -6.86 -4.98
CA ILE A 137 -10.39 -5.83 -4.10
C ILE A 137 -10.03 -6.44 -2.74
N ALA A 138 -10.98 -7.10 -2.08
CA ALA A 138 -10.80 -7.63 -0.73
C ALA A 138 -9.76 -8.77 -0.66
N THR A 139 -9.61 -9.54 -1.73
CA THR A 139 -8.69 -10.69 -1.79
C THR A 139 -7.37 -10.38 -2.50
N CYS A 140 -7.23 -9.20 -3.10
CA CYS A 140 -6.10 -8.82 -3.96
C CYS A 140 -5.81 -9.85 -5.08
N ASN A 141 -6.83 -10.58 -5.53
CA ASN A 141 -6.69 -11.57 -6.58
C ASN A 141 -6.32 -10.90 -7.93
N PRO A 142 -5.49 -11.53 -8.76
CA PRO A 142 -5.13 -10.96 -10.05
C PRO A 142 -6.39 -10.84 -10.94
N VAL A 143 -6.52 -9.72 -11.65
CA VAL A 143 -7.66 -9.49 -12.57
C VAL A 143 -7.74 -10.55 -13.67
N THR A 144 -6.64 -11.23 -13.98
CA THR A 144 -6.58 -12.34 -14.94
C THR A 144 -7.31 -13.60 -14.45
N LEU A 145 -7.68 -13.67 -13.16
CA LEU A 145 -8.51 -14.76 -12.61
C LEU A 145 -9.82 -14.92 -13.40
N VAL A 146 -10.42 -13.81 -13.82
CA VAL A 146 -11.69 -13.85 -14.57
C VAL A 146 -11.52 -14.48 -15.95
N ASP A 147 -10.31 -14.55 -16.48
CA ASP A 147 -10.01 -15.17 -17.77
C ASP A 147 -9.66 -16.67 -17.64
N ASN A 148 -9.46 -17.17 -16.42
CA ASN A 148 -9.22 -18.58 -16.18
C ASN A 148 -10.45 -19.43 -16.55
N ALA A 149 -10.24 -20.47 -17.37
CA ALA A 149 -11.32 -21.32 -17.87
C ALA A 149 -12.10 -22.04 -16.75
N SER A 150 -11.40 -22.54 -15.73
CA SER A 150 -12.02 -23.21 -14.58
C SER A 150 -12.85 -22.23 -13.74
N PHE A 151 -12.35 -21.01 -13.54
CA PHE A 151 -13.09 -19.96 -12.84
C PHE A 151 -14.35 -19.55 -13.62
N ARG A 152 -14.23 -19.36 -14.94
CA ARG A 152 -15.39 -19.09 -15.82
C ARG A 152 -16.43 -20.20 -15.73
N LYS A 153 -16.00 -21.47 -15.74
CA LYS A 153 -16.90 -22.63 -15.57
C LYS A 153 -17.61 -22.59 -14.22
N LEU A 154 -16.90 -22.31 -13.12
CA LEU A 154 -17.49 -22.18 -11.79
C LEU A 154 -18.57 -21.09 -11.76
N VAL A 155 -18.25 -19.88 -12.22
CA VAL A 155 -19.20 -18.75 -12.22
C VAL A 155 -20.43 -19.09 -13.07
N ASN A 156 -20.24 -19.70 -14.23
CA ASN A 156 -21.34 -20.11 -15.09
C ASN A 156 -22.22 -21.21 -14.48
N THR A 157 -21.64 -22.12 -13.69
CA THR A 157 -22.40 -23.13 -12.93
C THR A 157 -23.23 -22.49 -11.82
N LEU A 158 -22.69 -21.47 -11.14
CA LEU A 158 -23.40 -20.76 -10.08
C LEU A 158 -24.50 -19.83 -10.62
N ASP A 159 -24.23 -19.09 -11.68
CA ASP A 159 -25.22 -18.27 -12.38
C ASP A 159 -24.90 -18.19 -13.88
N TYR A 160 -25.55 -19.06 -14.65
CA TYR A 160 -25.38 -19.15 -16.10
C TYR A 160 -25.85 -17.90 -16.85
N LYS A 161 -26.72 -17.07 -16.26
CA LYS A 161 -27.19 -15.82 -16.88
C LYS A 161 -26.17 -14.70 -16.72
N PHE A 162 -25.22 -14.82 -15.79
CA PHE A 162 -24.18 -13.82 -15.59
C PHE A 162 -23.01 -14.02 -16.56
N SER A 163 -22.98 -13.20 -17.60
CA SER A 163 -21.84 -13.14 -18.51
C SER A 163 -20.63 -12.48 -17.83
N LEU A 164 -19.66 -13.28 -17.42
CA LEU A 164 -18.43 -12.81 -16.76
C LEU A 164 -17.59 -11.92 -17.70
N PRO A 165 -17.28 -10.66 -17.33
CA PRO A 165 -16.45 -9.78 -18.15
C PRO A 165 -15.02 -10.29 -18.34
N ALA A 166 -14.33 -9.78 -19.36
CA ALA A 166 -12.89 -9.99 -19.53
C ALA A 166 -12.09 -9.14 -18.54
N SER A 167 -10.87 -9.57 -18.23
CA SER A 167 -9.96 -8.86 -17.32
C SER A 167 -9.81 -7.37 -17.67
N ALA A 168 -9.69 -7.03 -18.95
CA ALA A 168 -9.59 -5.64 -19.41
C ALA A 168 -10.76 -4.76 -18.95
N LYS A 169 -11.99 -5.29 -18.93
CA LYS A 169 -13.16 -4.54 -18.46
C LYS A 169 -13.13 -4.40 -16.94
N ILE A 170 -12.73 -5.45 -16.22
CA ILE A 170 -12.55 -5.39 -14.76
C ILE A 170 -11.49 -4.36 -14.39
N THR A 171 -10.35 -4.32 -15.09
CA THR A 171 -9.32 -3.30 -14.91
C THR A 171 -9.85 -1.88 -15.11
N SER A 172 -10.66 -1.64 -16.16
CA SER A 172 -11.29 -0.34 -16.37
C SER A 172 -12.17 0.08 -15.19
N LEU A 173 -12.99 -0.84 -14.68
CA LEU A 173 -13.89 -0.56 -13.55
C LEU A 173 -13.12 -0.34 -12.25
N LEU A 174 -12.06 -1.11 -12.01
CA LEU A 174 -11.17 -0.90 -10.87
C LEU A 174 -10.48 0.47 -10.92
N ASN A 175 -10.07 0.93 -12.10
CA ASN A 175 -9.50 2.28 -12.26
C ASN A 175 -10.53 3.39 -11.99
N GLU A 176 -11.79 3.18 -12.38
CA GLU A 176 -12.88 4.11 -12.08
C GLU A 176 -13.14 4.17 -10.57
N GLU A 177 -13.27 3.03 -9.89
CA GLU A 177 -13.41 2.93 -8.43
C GLU A 177 -12.20 3.53 -7.70
N PHE A 178 -10.98 3.24 -8.14
CA PHE A 178 -9.76 3.84 -7.62
C PHE A 178 -9.82 5.36 -7.70
N THR A 179 -10.20 5.93 -8.85
CA THR A 179 -10.33 7.38 -9.02
C THR A 179 -11.36 8.00 -8.07
N VAL A 180 -12.47 7.30 -7.83
CA VAL A 180 -13.50 7.73 -6.87
C VAL A 180 -12.95 7.70 -5.44
N LEU A 181 -12.28 6.61 -5.05
CA LEU A 181 -11.70 6.46 -3.71
C LEU A 181 -10.56 7.46 -3.47
N THR A 182 -9.70 7.74 -4.46
CA THR A 182 -8.66 8.76 -4.37
C THR A 182 -9.26 10.15 -4.15
N ARG A 183 -10.37 10.48 -4.80
CA ARG A 183 -11.09 11.75 -4.53
C ARG A 183 -11.63 11.80 -3.10
N LYS A 184 -12.31 10.74 -2.65
CA LYS A 184 -12.80 10.66 -1.26
C LYS A 184 -11.67 10.78 -0.24
N LEU A 185 -10.54 10.11 -0.48
CA LEU A 185 -9.37 10.18 0.37
C LEU A 185 -8.77 11.60 0.39
N ARG A 186 -8.71 12.28 -0.76
CA ARG A 186 -8.27 13.68 -0.82
C ARG A 186 -9.17 14.59 0.01
N ASP A 187 -10.48 14.47 -0.14
CA ASP A 187 -11.44 15.28 0.61
C ASP A 187 -11.29 15.00 2.11
N PHE A 188 -11.15 13.73 2.49
CA PHE A 188 -10.92 13.31 3.87
C PHE A 188 -9.60 13.83 4.45
N ILE A 189 -8.50 13.80 3.69
CA ILE A 189 -7.20 14.36 4.10
C ILE A 189 -7.29 15.88 4.26
N SER A 190 -8.09 16.57 3.43
CA SER A 190 -8.22 18.04 3.51
C SER A 190 -8.81 18.53 4.84
N GLU A 191 -9.46 17.64 5.61
CA GLU A 191 -9.98 17.94 6.94
C GLU A 191 -8.91 17.87 8.04
N GLY A 192 -7.73 17.30 7.74
CA GLY A 192 -6.61 17.22 8.66
C GLY A 192 -5.98 18.59 8.92
N ARG A 193 -5.58 18.85 10.18
CA ARG A 193 -4.91 20.11 10.55
C ARG A 193 -3.39 20.04 10.46
N ARG A 194 -2.83 18.90 10.86
CA ARG A 194 -1.38 18.66 10.92
C ARG A 194 -1.11 17.27 10.37
N PHE A 195 -0.09 17.20 9.53
CA PHE A 195 0.27 16.00 8.80
C PHE A 195 1.70 15.60 9.14
N THR A 196 1.93 14.31 9.31
CA THR A 196 3.25 13.71 9.37
C THR A 196 3.40 12.85 8.12
N ILE A 197 4.43 13.13 7.30
CA ILE A 197 4.71 12.34 6.11
C ILE A 197 5.73 11.27 6.47
N CYS A 198 5.37 10.02 6.22
CA CYS A 198 6.21 8.86 6.44
C CYS A 198 6.70 8.33 5.09
N LEU A 199 8.02 8.19 4.96
CA LEU A 199 8.69 7.70 3.76
C LEU A 199 9.27 6.32 4.06
N ASP A 200 8.85 5.30 3.31
CA ASP A 200 9.38 3.94 3.42
C ASP A 200 9.97 3.49 2.10
N GLY A 201 11.26 3.16 2.10
CA GLY A 201 11.99 2.74 0.92
C GLY A 201 12.43 1.29 1.03
N TRP A 202 12.04 0.44 0.08
CA TRP A 202 12.48 -0.96 0.06
C TRP A 202 12.85 -1.45 -1.34
N THR A 203 13.71 -2.46 -1.38
CA THR A 203 14.06 -3.18 -2.61
C THR A 203 13.68 -4.63 -2.46
N LYS A 204 12.98 -5.21 -3.44
CA LYS A 204 12.64 -6.63 -3.42
C LYS A 204 13.81 -7.44 -4.00
N LYS A 205 14.38 -8.34 -3.19
CA LYS A 205 15.43 -9.27 -3.65
C LYS A 205 14.96 -10.03 -4.90
N GLY A 206 15.78 -10.01 -5.95
CA GLY A 206 15.48 -10.63 -7.25
C GLY A 206 14.67 -9.76 -8.22
N LEU A 207 14.26 -8.55 -7.82
CA LEU A 207 13.76 -7.52 -8.74
C LEU A 207 14.82 -6.42 -8.91
N THR A 208 14.95 -5.91 -10.14
CA THR A 208 15.78 -4.74 -10.48
C THR A 208 15.13 -3.41 -10.08
N ALA A 209 14.12 -3.46 -9.20
CA ALA A 209 13.25 -2.34 -8.88
C ALA A 209 13.26 -2.08 -7.38
N SER A 210 13.46 -0.81 -7.02
CA SER A 210 13.24 -0.29 -5.68
C SER A 210 11.90 0.43 -5.64
N PHE A 211 11.31 0.56 -4.45
CA PHE A 211 10.02 1.17 -4.22
C PHE A 211 10.13 2.22 -3.11
N LEU A 212 9.38 3.31 -3.26
CA LEU A 212 9.22 4.35 -2.24
C LEU A 212 7.72 4.48 -1.94
N GLY A 213 7.32 4.02 -0.76
CA GLY A 213 6.02 4.31 -0.17
C GLY A 213 6.04 5.69 0.48
N ILE A 214 5.06 6.52 0.13
CA ILE A 214 4.80 7.81 0.77
C ILE A 214 3.45 7.68 1.45
N SER A 215 3.43 7.80 2.77
CA SER A 215 2.22 7.77 3.58
C SER A 215 2.09 9.03 4.41
N VAL A 216 0.88 9.31 4.85
CA VAL A 216 0.57 10.43 5.74
C VAL A 216 -0.14 9.91 6.99
N CYS A 217 0.27 10.44 8.13
CA CYS A 217 -0.38 10.26 9.42
C CYS A 217 -0.95 11.59 9.88
N PHE A 218 -2.20 11.61 10.32
CA PHE A 218 -2.82 12.81 10.92
C PHE A 218 -3.94 12.42 11.88
N PHE A 219 -4.26 13.31 12.81
CA PHE A 219 -5.45 13.14 13.67
C PHE A 219 -6.66 13.73 12.96
N HIS A 220 -7.68 12.91 12.73
CA HIS A 220 -8.92 13.35 12.11
C HIS A 220 -9.96 13.68 13.19
N PHE A 221 -10.26 14.97 13.35
CA PHE A 221 -11.05 15.48 14.47
C PHE A 221 -12.50 14.97 14.47
N LYS A 222 -13.16 14.87 13.31
CA LYS A 222 -14.56 14.43 13.26
C LYS A 222 -14.73 12.95 13.62
N SER A 223 -13.72 12.12 13.36
CA SER A 223 -13.76 10.69 13.71
C SER A 223 -13.01 10.38 15.01
N GLU A 224 -12.41 11.39 15.64
CA GLU A 224 -11.61 11.29 16.87
C GLU A 224 -10.55 10.18 16.84
N LYS A 225 -9.92 9.96 15.69
CA LYS A 225 -8.97 8.85 15.49
C LYS A 225 -7.74 9.29 14.69
N PRO A 226 -6.57 8.68 14.97
CA PRO A 226 -5.44 8.79 14.07
C PRO A 226 -5.76 8.06 12.75
N ILE A 227 -5.36 8.67 11.65
CA ILE A 227 -5.49 8.13 10.30
C ILE A 227 -4.10 7.95 9.73
N HIS A 228 -3.85 6.75 9.20
CA HIS A 228 -2.72 6.45 8.34
C HIS A 228 -3.24 6.19 6.92
N ALA A 229 -2.67 6.86 5.93
CA ALA A 229 -3.06 6.67 4.54
C ALA A 229 -1.83 6.65 3.62
N LEU A 230 -1.78 5.68 2.71
CA LEU A 230 -0.79 5.66 1.64
C LEU A 230 -1.17 6.69 0.57
N LEU A 231 -0.31 7.68 0.37
CA LEU A 231 -0.48 8.72 -0.64
C LEU A 231 0.00 8.26 -2.01
N ASN A 232 1.16 7.60 -2.04
CA ASN A 232 1.77 7.16 -3.28
C ASN A 232 2.71 5.97 -3.06
N LEU A 233 2.88 5.16 -4.10
CA LEU A 233 3.87 4.08 -4.17
C LEU A 233 4.63 4.20 -5.49
N GLU A 234 5.83 4.75 -5.42
CA GLU A 234 6.65 5.01 -6.60
C GLU A 234 7.66 3.89 -6.83
N LYS A 235 7.74 3.41 -8.07
CA LYS A 235 8.82 2.53 -8.51
C LYS A 235 10.00 3.41 -8.90
N ILE A 236 11.13 3.20 -8.23
CA ILE A 236 12.36 3.98 -8.41
C ILE A 236 13.47 3.09 -8.96
N LEU A 237 14.29 3.67 -9.84
CA LEU A 237 15.38 2.96 -10.53
C LEU A 237 16.64 2.82 -9.65
N LEU A 238 16.69 3.52 -8.52
CA LEU A 238 17.87 3.62 -7.66
C LEU A 238 17.63 2.86 -6.35
N VAL A 239 18.65 2.12 -5.91
CA VAL A 239 18.66 1.45 -4.60
C VAL A 239 18.54 2.51 -3.50
N ILE A 240 17.38 2.55 -2.86
CA ILE A 240 17.13 3.31 -1.64
C ILE A 240 17.24 2.35 -0.47
N SER A 241 18.12 2.67 0.48
CA SER A 241 18.13 2.09 1.82
C SER A 241 17.56 3.12 2.80
N ASP A 242 16.79 2.65 3.77
CA ASP A 242 16.21 3.37 4.90
C ASP A 242 17.15 4.40 5.57
N ASN A 243 18.47 4.20 5.49
CA ASN A 243 19.50 5.09 6.03
C ASN A 243 20.62 5.40 5.02
N GLY A 244 20.35 5.25 3.72
CA GLY A 244 21.33 5.54 2.68
C GLY A 244 21.65 7.04 2.66
N PRO A 245 22.92 7.45 2.43
CA PRO A 245 23.27 8.86 2.21
C PRO A 245 22.35 9.56 1.19
N ASN A 246 21.77 8.79 0.27
CA ASN A 246 20.80 9.25 -0.73
C ASN A 246 19.43 9.63 -0.15
N MET A 247 18.89 8.92 0.86
CA MET A 247 17.63 9.29 1.54
C MET A 247 17.81 10.54 2.38
N VAL A 248 18.88 10.56 3.18
CA VAL A 248 19.24 11.73 4.01
C VAL A 248 19.50 12.94 3.12
N LYS A 249 20.18 12.78 1.98
CA LYS A 249 20.42 13.87 1.01
C LYS A 249 19.13 14.28 0.29
N GLY A 250 18.25 13.34 -0.06
CA GLY A 250 16.95 13.63 -0.66
C GLY A 250 16.06 14.49 0.25
N ILE A 251 15.98 14.13 1.53
CA ILE A 251 15.22 14.89 2.54
C ILE A 251 15.88 16.26 2.81
N LYS A 252 17.21 16.33 2.83
CA LYS A 252 17.94 17.61 2.95
C LYS A 252 17.72 18.53 1.74
N LEU A 253 17.63 17.97 0.53
CA LEU A 253 17.34 18.73 -0.69
C LEU A 253 15.88 19.21 -0.75
N SER A 254 14.91 18.44 -0.25
CA SER A 254 13.52 18.90 -0.14
C SER A 254 13.36 20.01 0.90
N ARG A 255 14.12 19.96 2.01
CA ARG A 255 14.23 21.05 3.01
C ARG A 255 14.61 22.41 2.40
N MET A 256 15.55 22.42 1.43
CA MET A 256 15.98 23.67 0.79
C MET A 256 14.88 24.31 -0.07
N LYS A 257 13.86 23.56 -0.48
CA LYS A 257 12.67 24.10 -1.17
C LYS A 257 11.51 24.44 -0.22
N ALA A 258 11.42 23.78 0.93
CA ALA A 258 10.36 23.95 1.93
C ALA A 258 10.71 24.97 3.04
N GLN A 259 11.55 25.96 2.73
CA GLN A 259 12.07 26.95 3.69
C GLN A 259 11.01 28.00 4.12
N ALA A 260 9.77 27.58 4.38
CA ALA A 260 8.71 28.42 4.89
C ALA A 260 8.09 27.91 6.20
N GLU A 261 8.06 26.59 6.49
CA GLU A 261 7.43 26.09 7.71
C GLU A 261 8.24 24.97 8.37
N ARG A 262 8.24 24.97 9.71
CA ARG A 262 9.15 24.21 10.58
C ARG A 262 8.79 22.72 10.60
N ASP A 263 9.30 21.97 9.64
CA ASP A 263 9.18 20.50 9.60
C ASP A 263 10.08 19.82 10.65
N ILE A 264 9.46 19.09 11.58
CA ILE A 264 10.14 18.23 12.55
C ILE A 264 10.29 16.84 11.92
N LEU A 265 11.52 16.52 11.50
CA LEU A 265 11.90 15.16 11.11
C LEU A 265 12.34 14.40 12.35
N ILE A 266 11.71 13.26 12.65
CA ILE A 266 12.16 12.33 13.67
C ILE A 266 12.63 11.07 12.94
N GLU A 267 13.93 10.85 12.87
CA GLU A 267 14.53 9.61 12.40
C GLU A 267 14.67 8.66 13.60
N LEU A 268 13.86 7.59 13.65
CA LEU A 268 13.97 6.56 14.69
C LEU A 268 14.86 5.41 14.19
N GLU A 269 16.16 5.54 14.40
CA GLU A 269 17.18 4.57 13.97
C GLU A 269 17.29 3.34 14.90
N SER A 270 16.26 2.48 14.97
CA SER A 270 16.34 1.24 15.77
C SER A 270 17.18 0.14 15.11
N GLU A 271 17.29 0.13 13.78
CA GLU A 271 17.86 -0.98 13.01
C GLU A 271 19.38 -1.15 13.14
N LEU A 272 20.14 -0.09 13.38
CA LEU A 272 21.60 -0.20 13.47
C LEU A 272 22.11 -0.69 14.83
N VAL A 273 21.39 -0.46 15.93
CA VAL A 273 21.85 -0.88 17.28
C VAL A 273 21.93 -2.41 17.35
N VAL A 274 20.99 -3.08 16.69
CA VAL A 274 20.90 -4.54 16.70
C VAL A 274 21.98 -5.20 15.85
N LYS A 275 22.50 -4.52 14.80
CA LYS A 275 23.60 -5.05 13.94
C LYS A 275 24.82 -5.49 14.75
N LEU A 276 25.11 -4.81 15.85
CA LEU A 276 26.23 -5.17 16.75
C LEU A 276 26.08 -6.55 17.41
N ALA A 277 24.85 -7.04 17.59
CA ALA A 277 24.60 -8.41 18.06
C ALA A 277 24.89 -9.45 16.97
N TYR A 278 24.67 -9.11 15.69
CA TYR A 278 24.84 -10.02 14.55
C TYR A 278 26.29 -10.19 14.11
N ASP A 279 27.06 -9.10 14.10
CA ASP A 279 28.42 -9.07 13.55
C ASP A 279 29.49 -9.50 14.58
N GLY A 280 29.07 -9.85 15.79
CA GLY A 280 29.93 -10.29 16.88
C GLY A 280 29.92 -11.81 17.11
N LYS A 281 29.88 -12.18 18.40
CA LYS A 281 29.98 -13.58 18.88
C LYS A 281 28.95 -14.55 18.28
N TYR A 282 27.80 -14.05 17.82
CA TYR A 282 26.72 -14.90 17.30
C TYR A 282 26.82 -15.19 15.79
N HIS A 283 27.70 -14.52 15.05
CA HIS A 283 27.74 -14.58 13.59
C HIS A 283 27.85 -16.02 13.04
N GLY A 284 28.85 -16.78 13.49
CA GLY A 284 29.08 -18.16 13.04
C GLY A 284 27.92 -19.09 13.39
N LEU A 285 27.35 -18.93 14.59
CA LEU A 285 26.18 -19.70 15.03
C LEU A 285 24.95 -19.41 14.17
N LEU A 286 24.70 -18.14 13.82
CA LEU A 286 23.59 -17.76 12.95
C LEU A 286 23.75 -18.31 11.53
N LEU A 287 24.98 -18.38 10.99
CA LEU A 287 25.24 -19.05 9.71
C LEU A 287 24.91 -20.55 9.76
N LYS A 288 25.26 -21.23 10.86
CA LYS A 288 24.92 -22.64 11.07
C LYS A 288 23.41 -22.86 11.12
N VAL A 289 22.67 -22.01 11.86
CA VAL A 289 21.19 -22.05 11.90
C VAL A 289 20.59 -21.83 10.52
N ARG A 290 21.06 -20.84 9.75
CA ARG A 290 20.60 -20.62 8.37
C ARG A 290 20.83 -21.84 7.49
N GLY A 291 21.97 -22.51 7.65
CA GLY A 291 22.28 -23.76 6.96
C GLY A 291 21.27 -24.86 7.28
N LEU A 292 20.96 -25.07 8.56
CA LEU A 292 19.96 -26.06 9.00
C LEU A 292 18.56 -25.73 8.51
N VAL A 293 18.11 -24.49 8.67
CA VAL A 293 16.84 -24.00 8.13
C VAL A 293 16.77 -24.22 6.61
N GLY A 294 17.86 -23.93 5.90
CA GLY A 294 17.97 -24.16 4.46
C GLY A 294 17.84 -25.63 4.07
N LYS A 295 18.51 -26.54 4.79
CA LYS A 295 18.41 -27.99 4.57
C LYS A 295 16.99 -28.49 4.77
N VAL A 296 16.34 -28.10 5.88
CA VAL A 296 14.98 -28.51 6.22
C VAL A 296 13.96 -27.97 5.21
N ARG A 297 14.09 -26.70 4.79
CA ARG A 297 13.17 -26.11 3.79
C ARG A 297 13.28 -26.73 2.41
N LYS A 298 14.49 -27.15 2.00
CA LYS A 298 14.73 -27.75 0.67
C LYS A 298 14.28 -29.21 0.59
N SER A 299 14.20 -29.91 1.72
CA SER A 299 13.75 -31.30 1.79
C SER A 299 12.24 -31.36 2.06
N SER A 300 11.47 -31.84 1.08
CA SER A 300 10.03 -32.09 1.24
C SER A 300 9.76 -33.03 2.41
N VAL A 301 10.57 -34.08 2.55
CA VAL A 301 10.47 -35.07 3.63
C VAL A 301 10.73 -34.44 5.00
N ALA A 302 11.79 -33.62 5.13
CA ALA A 302 12.10 -32.96 6.40
C ALA A 302 11.01 -31.98 6.81
N LEU A 303 10.50 -31.21 5.85
CA LEU A 303 9.45 -30.23 6.08
C LEU A 303 8.14 -30.90 6.50
N GLU A 304 7.72 -31.95 5.80
CA GLU A 304 6.52 -32.72 6.11
C GLU A 304 6.61 -33.37 7.49
N LYS A 305 7.72 -34.02 7.82
CA LYS A 305 7.95 -34.59 9.15
C LYS A 305 7.91 -33.52 10.26
N THR A 306 8.47 -32.34 10.00
CA THR A 306 8.45 -31.23 10.97
C THR A 306 7.02 -30.77 11.21
N ILE A 307 6.23 -30.58 10.14
CA ILE A 307 4.82 -30.18 10.21
C ILE A 307 4.01 -31.24 10.97
N ASN A 308 4.20 -32.52 10.67
CA ASN A 308 3.46 -33.60 11.31
C ASN A 308 3.74 -33.70 12.83
N LYS A 309 4.94 -33.32 13.28
CA LYS A 309 5.31 -33.37 14.70
C LYS A 309 4.84 -32.17 15.51
N CYS A 310 4.89 -30.95 14.97
CA CYS A 310 4.61 -29.73 15.76
C CYS A 310 3.62 -28.74 15.13
N GLY A 311 3.05 -29.06 13.96
CA GLY A 311 2.13 -28.19 13.23
C GLY A 311 2.77 -26.90 12.72
N LYS A 312 4.10 -26.77 12.79
CA LYS A 312 4.84 -25.54 12.48
C LYS A 312 5.96 -25.82 11.48
N THR A 313 6.36 -24.78 10.75
CA THR A 313 7.51 -24.81 9.85
C THR A 313 8.65 -23.94 10.36
N VAL A 314 9.85 -24.21 9.85
CA VAL A 314 11.00 -23.30 9.95
C VAL A 314 10.79 -22.03 9.13
N ILE A 315 11.30 -20.90 9.63
CA ILE A 315 11.24 -19.59 8.97
C ILE A 315 12.63 -19.25 8.44
N SER A 316 12.74 -18.79 7.19
CA SER A 316 14.01 -18.24 6.68
C SER A 316 14.10 -16.75 7.02
N ASP A 317 15.32 -16.30 7.30
CA ASP A 317 15.57 -14.88 7.49
C ASP A 317 15.76 -14.14 6.16
N CYS A 318 15.74 -12.81 6.24
CA CYS A 318 16.14 -11.90 5.20
C CYS A 318 17.34 -11.08 5.71
N SER A 319 18.50 -11.28 5.09
CA SER A 319 19.75 -10.61 5.48
C SER A 319 19.70 -9.07 5.52
N THR A 320 18.69 -8.44 4.93
CA THR A 320 18.52 -6.98 4.90
C THR A 320 17.53 -6.45 5.93
N ARG A 321 16.94 -7.30 6.79
CA ARG A 321 16.00 -6.89 7.85
C ARG A 321 16.27 -7.68 9.13
N TRP A 322 16.78 -7.02 10.16
CA TRP A 322 17.24 -7.69 11.37
C TRP A 322 16.13 -8.54 12.05
N ASN A 323 14.91 -8.01 12.14
CA ASN A 323 13.74 -8.67 12.76
C ASN A 323 13.53 -10.09 12.22
N SER A 324 13.75 -10.30 10.92
CA SER A 324 13.58 -11.61 10.30
C SER A 324 14.56 -12.67 10.83
N THR A 325 15.78 -12.26 11.21
CA THR A 325 16.76 -13.18 11.81
C THR A 325 16.38 -13.49 13.25
N TYR A 326 15.90 -12.50 14.02
CA TYR A 326 15.35 -12.74 15.36
C TYR A 326 14.19 -13.75 15.30
N PHE A 327 13.22 -13.56 14.40
CA PHE A 327 12.08 -14.47 14.25
C PHE A 327 12.48 -15.87 13.79
N MET A 328 13.47 -15.99 12.89
CA MET A 328 14.04 -17.28 12.50
C MET A 328 14.58 -18.03 13.73
N VAL A 329 15.43 -17.38 14.54
CA VAL A 329 16.03 -18.02 15.72
C VAL A 329 14.98 -18.34 16.78
N ARG A 330 14.05 -17.42 17.05
CA ARG A 330 12.94 -17.63 18.00
C ARG A 330 12.10 -18.85 17.61
N ARG A 331 11.72 -18.96 16.32
CA ARG A 331 11.00 -20.13 15.80
C ARG A 331 11.84 -21.40 15.91
N PHE A 332 13.15 -21.31 15.62
CA PHE A 332 14.04 -22.46 15.69
C PHE A 332 14.17 -23.02 17.11
N LEU A 333 14.19 -22.15 18.13
CA LEU A 333 14.14 -22.54 19.55
C LEU A 333 12.78 -23.13 19.93
N GLU A 334 11.68 -22.53 19.47
CA GLU A 334 10.32 -23.00 19.73
C GLU A 334 10.09 -24.45 19.27
N ILE A 335 10.69 -24.84 18.14
CA ILE A 335 10.59 -26.20 17.58
C ILE A 335 11.77 -27.10 17.93
N LYS A 336 12.61 -26.73 18.90
CA LYS A 336 13.89 -27.40 19.22
C LYS A 336 13.76 -28.92 19.37
N THR A 337 12.73 -29.41 20.06
CA THR A 337 12.52 -30.85 20.27
C THR A 337 12.24 -31.56 18.95
N SER A 338 11.21 -31.11 18.23
CA SER A 338 10.79 -31.70 16.96
C SER A 338 11.87 -31.61 15.89
N ILE A 339 12.60 -30.49 15.81
CA ILE A 339 13.65 -30.32 14.81
C ILE A 339 14.84 -31.23 15.07
N ASN A 340 15.24 -31.43 16.34
CA ASN A 340 16.33 -32.36 16.67
C ASN A 340 15.98 -33.81 16.31
N GLU A 341 14.74 -34.22 16.53
CA GLU A 341 14.26 -35.55 16.12
C GLU A 341 14.28 -35.71 14.60
N VAL A 342 13.76 -34.72 13.86
CA VAL A 342 13.77 -34.76 12.38
C VAL A 342 15.18 -34.74 11.81
N LEU A 343 16.08 -33.95 12.40
CA LEU A 343 17.49 -33.94 11.99
C LEU A 343 18.17 -35.28 12.30
N GLY A 344 17.85 -35.91 13.44
CA GLY A 344 18.32 -37.25 13.79
C GLY A 344 17.85 -38.32 12.81
N ASP A 345 16.55 -38.33 12.47
CA ASP A 345 15.96 -39.24 11.47
C ASP A 345 16.65 -39.14 10.09
N LEU A 346 17.16 -37.95 9.75
CA LEU A 346 17.78 -37.65 8.45
C LEU A 346 19.31 -37.73 8.50
N ASN A 347 19.88 -38.13 9.64
CA ASN A 347 21.31 -38.18 9.88
C ASN A 347 22.01 -36.83 9.57
N ILE A 348 21.37 -35.72 9.96
CA ILE A 348 21.90 -34.36 9.83
C ILE A 348 22.37 -33.90 11.21
N ASP A 349 23.64 -33.52 11.32
CA ASP A 349 24.18 -32.97 12.56
C ASP A 349 23.42 -31.71 13.01
N SER A 350 22.97 -31.73 14.26
CA SER A 350 22.29 -30.60 14.90
C SER A 350 23.27 -29.67 15.62
N LEU A 351 22.73 -28.69 16.34
CA LEU A 351 23.49 -27.80 17.22
C LEU A 351 23.86 -28.49 18.53
N ALA A 352 25.04 -28.17 19.06
CA ALA A 352 25.47 -28.57 20.39
C ALA A 352 24.62 -27.90 21.48
N ASN A 353 24.59 -28.49 22.68
CA ASN A 353 23.83 -27.91 23.80
C ASN A 353 24.31 -26.49 24.17
N SER A 354 25.61 -26.21 24.09
CA SER A 354 26.15 -24.87 24.28
C SER A 354 25.69 -23.87 23.21
N GLU A 355 25.56 -24.32 21.95
CA GLU A 355 25.03 -23.52 20.85
C GLU A 355 23.55 -23.20 21.05
N TRP A 356 22.74 -24.16 21.52
CA TRP A 356 21.35 -23.92 21.89
C TRP A 356 21.20 -22.87 23.00
N ILE A 357 22.05 -22.92 24.03
CA ILE A 357 22.07 -21.91 25.10
C ILE A 357 22.46 -20.54 24.55
N MET A 358 23.46 -20.48 23.66
CA MET A 358 23.84 -19.23 23.00
C MET A 358 22.69 -18.63 22.16
N LEU A 359 21.90 -19.46 21.46
CA LEU A 359 20.71 -18.99 20.75
C LEU A 359 19.65 -18.43 21.71
N GLN A 360 19.44 -19.08 22.86
CA GLN A 360 18.51 -18.58 23.87
C GLN A 360 18.95 -17.21 24.38
N ASN A 361 20.23 -17.04 24.71
CA ASN A 361 20.77 -15.76 25.17
C ASN A 361 20.63 -14.67 24.09
N PHE A 362 20.84 -15.03 22.82
CA PHE A 362 20.63 -14.13 21.69
C PHE A 362 19.16 -13.67 21.59
N VAL A 363 18.20 -14.58 21.73
CA VAL A 363 16.76 -14.22 21.70
C VAL A 363 16.40 -13.35 22.90
N ASN A 364 16.85 -13.69 24.11
CA ASN A 364 16.59 -12.89 25.31
C ASN A 364 17.18 -11.48 25.21
N LEU A 365 18.37 -11.34 24.59
CA LEU A 365 19.00 -10.04 24.36
C LEU A 365 18.17 -9.16 23.41
N LEU A 366 17.63 -9.75 22.34
CA LEU A 366 16.96 -9.01 21.27
C LEU A 366 15.44 -8.90 21.39
N GLU A 367 14.82 -9.71 22.25
CA GLU A 367 13.36 -9.73 22.41
C GLU A 367 12.79 -8.36 22.81
N PRO A 368 13.35 -7.62 23.78
CA PRO A 368 12.87 -6.27 24.09
C PRO A 368 12.97 -5.32 22.89
N PHE A 369 14.04 -5.44 22.08
CA PHE A 369 14.17 -4.65 20.84
C PHE A 369 13.07 -5.00 19.86
N ALA A 370 12.78 -6.28 19.65
CA ALA A 370 11.76 -6.73 18.70
C ALA A 370 10.38 -6.23 19.13
N ASN A 371 10.04 -6.35 20.41
CA ASN A 371 8.78 -5.90 20.97
C ASN A 371 8.62 -4.37 20.88
N LYS A 372 9.67 -3.60 21.19
CA LYS A 372 9.62 -2.13 21.07
C LYS A 372 9.55 -1.67 19.62
N THR A 373 10.29 -2.31 18.71
CA THR A 373 10.19 -1.99 17.28
C THR A 373 8.81 -2.29 16.72
N ASP A 374 8.17 -3.40 17.12
CA ASP A 374 6.80 -3.73 16.72
C ASP A 374 5.80 -2.64 17.16
N ILE A 375 5.87 -2.23 18.44
CA ILE A 375 5.05 -1.12 18.97
C ILE A 375 5.28 0.17 18.17
N LEU A 376 6.53 0.54 17.91
CA LEU A 376 6.89 1.78 17.23
C LEU A 376 6.54 1.77 15.72
N GLN A 377 6.38 0.58 15.14
CA GLN A 377 5.97 0.38 13.74
C GLN A 377 4.45 0.39 13.56
N THR A 378 3.66 0.38 14.63
CA THR A 378 2.20 0.44 14.53
C THR A 378 1.71 1.82 14.05
N ASP A 379 0.54 1.82 13.41
CA ASP A 379 -0.11 3.04 12.91
C ASP A 379 -0.72 3.93 14.02
N ALA A 380 -0.61 3.51 15.29
CA ALA A 380 -1.17 4.18 16.45
C ALA A 380 -0.08 4.81 17.34
N LEU A 381 -0.19 6.12 17.60
CA LEU A 381 0.48 6.86 18.70
C LEU A 381 1.88 6.36 19.12
N SER A 382 2.79 6.18 18.16
CA SER A 382 4.13 5.63 18.43
C SER A 382 5.08 6.64 19.08
N LEU A 383 4.86 7.94 18.87
CA LEU A 383 5.78 8.99 19.34
C LEU A 383 5.88 9.09 20.86
N SER A 384 4.78 8.91 21.61
CA SER A 384 4.80 8.96 23.08
C SER A 384 5.59 7.81 23.69
N SER A 385 5.61 6.66 23.00
CA SER A 385 6.29 5.43 23.41
C SER A 385 7.80 5.44 23.14
N VAL A 386 8.34 6.41 22.38
CA VAL A 386 9.77 6.47 22.03
C VAL A 386 10.65 6.62 23.26
N ILE A 387 10.35 7.59 24.14
CA ILE A 387 11.15 7.87 25.33
C ILE A 387 11.11 6.68 26.32
N PRO A 388 9.93 6.14 26.69
CA PRO A 388 9.86 4.93 27.49
C PRO A 388 10.60 3.74 26.86
N SER A 389 10.51 3.57 25.54
CA SER A 389 11.20 2.48 24.84
C SER A 389 12.72 2.61 24.95
N LYS A 390 13.26 3.81 24.73
CA LYS A 390 14.69 4.09 24.92
C LYS A 390 15.16 3.74 26.34
N LEU A 391 14.46 4.26 27.36
CA LEU A 391 14.85 4.05 28.76
C LEU A 391 14.77 2.56 29.16
N ASN A 392 13.72 1.86 28.71
CA ASN A 392 13.58 0.42 28.95
C ASN A 392 14.70 -0.40 28.29
N LEU A 393 15.08 -0.05 27.06
CA LEU A 393 16.18 -0.72 26.36
C LEU A 393 17.55 -0.44 27.02
N GLU A 394 17.78 0.78 27.52
CA GLU A 394 18.98 1.08 28.31
C GLU A 394 19.04 0.24 29.59
N CYS A 395 17.94 0.20 30.34
CA CYS A 395 17.82 -0.59 31.57
C CYS A 395 18.03 -2.08 31.31
N HIS A 396 17.41 -2.63 30.27
CA HIS A 396 17.61 -4.02 29.83
C HIS A 396 19.07 -4.33 29.59
N LEU A 397 19.75 -3.50 28.79
CA LEU A 397 21.16 -3.72 28.45
C LEU A 397 22.11 -3.55 29.65
N GLU A 398 21.79 -2.68 30.61
CA GLU A 398 22.57 -2.54 31.85
C GLU A 398 22.48 -3.76 32.75
N GLN A 399 21.31 -4.41 32.78
CA GLN A 399 21.03 -5.56 33.62
C GLN A 399 21.35 -6.90 32.94
N PHE A 400 21.57 -6.88 31.63
CA PHE A 400 21.84 -8.10 30.86
C PHE A 400 23.21 -8.69 31.21
N GLY A 401 23.21 -9.73 32.04
CA GLY A 401 24.42 -10.38 32.54
C GLY A 401 25.08 -11.33 31.53
N ASP A 402 24.27 -12.05 30.75
CA ASP A 402 24.76 -12.97 29.73
C ASP A 402 25.33 -12.21 28.52
N ALA A 403 26.48 -12.60 27.98
CA ALA A 403 27.12 -11.88 26.86
C ALA A 403 27.29 -10.35 27.12
N LYS A 404 27.73 -10.01 28.34
CA LYS A 404 27.95 -8.64 28.82
C LYS A 404 28.74 -7.76 27.85
N ASP A 405 29.70 -8.32 27.12
CA ASP A 405 30.50 -7.58 26.14
C ASP A 405 29.67 -7.06 24.96
N VAL A 406 28.70 -7.86 24.48
CA VAL A 406 27.77 -7.46 23.41
C VAL A 406 26.78 -6.44 23.92
N ALA A 407 26.19 -6.68 25.10
CA ALA A 407 25.22 -5.78 25.72
C ALA A 407 25.82 -4.38 25.99
N VAL A 408 27.05 -4.32 26.50
CA VAL A 408 27.78 -3.06 26.73
C VAL A 408 28.04 -2.30 25.43
N LYS A 409 28.41 -3.00 24.35
CA LYS A 409 28.60 -2.37 23.03
C LYS A 409 27.28 -1.83 22.47
N MET A 410 26.19 -2.60 22.58
CA MET A 410 24.85 -2.17 22.19
C MET A 410 24.40 -0.96 23.01
N LEU A 411 24.67 -0.94 24.33
CA LEU A 411 24.28 0.17 25.21
C LEU A 411 25.00 1.46 24.84
N LYS A 412 26.31 1.35 24.57
CA LYS A 412 27.11 2.50 24.11
C LYS A 412 26.57 3.04 22.78
N ASP A 413 26.20 2.17 21.84
CA ASP A 413 25.66 2.60 20.55
C ASP A 413 24.25 3.20 20.68
N LEU A 414 23.38 2.59 21.49
CA LEU A 414 22.04 3.09 21.80
C LEU A 414 22.11 4.50 22.41
N ARG A 415 22.94 4.68 23.43
CA ARG A 415 23.18 5.99 24.07
C ARG A 415 23.70 7.02 23.09
N ARG A 416 24.67 6.64 22.25
CA ARG A 416 25.27 7.54 21.26
C ARG A 416 24.25 8.01 20.23
N ARG A 417 23.43 7.12 19.68
CA ARG A 417 22.43 7.45 18.66
C ARG A 417 21.30 8.33 19.19
N PHE A 418 20.83 8.02 20.40
CA PHE A 418 19.68 8.69 21.00
C PHE A 418 20.09 9.72 22.06
N ALA A 419 21.36 10.15 22.07
CA ALA A 419 21.88 11.14 23.02
C ALA A 419 21.07 12.45 22.97
N VAL A 420 20.82 12.91 21.75
CA VAL A 420 20.09 14.16 21.46
C VAL A 420 18.66 14.14 22.00
N LEU A 421 18.04 12.96 22.22
CA LEU A 421 16.64 12.89 22.68
C LEU A 421 16.43 13.40 24.11
N LEU A 422 17.46 13.34 24.96
CA LEU A 422 17.37 13.68 26.39
C LEU A 422 18.41 14.73 26.80
N GLN A 423 18.92 15.51 25.84
CA GLN A 423 19.95 16.54 26.10
C GLN A 423 19.44 17.93 25.70
N PRO A 424 18.78 18.67 26.62
CA PRO A 424 18.22 19.99 26.32
C PRO A 424 19.23 21.04 25.84
N ASN A 425 20.52 20.84 26.13
CA ASN A 425 21.59 21.75 25.76
C ASN A 425 22.17 21.47 24.35
N ASP A 426 21.78 20.36 23.71
CA ASP A 426 22.24 20.05 22.35
C ASP A 426 21.51 20.93 21.32
N PRO A 427 22.22 21.57 20.37
CA PRO A 427 21.59 22.38 19.32
C PRO A 427 20.57 21.64 18.46
N ASN A 428 20.67 20.31 18.36
CA ASN A 428 19.76 19.45 17.60
C ASN A 428 18.63 18.87 18.47
N PHE A 429 18.57 19.22 19.76
CA PHE A 429 17.51 18.77 20.65
C PHE A 429 16.13 19.20 20.16
N ASN A 430 15.22 18.24 20.05
CA ASN A 430 13.83 18.51 19.70
C ASN A 430 12.89 18.10 20.84
N PRO A 431 12.16 19.05 21.46
CA PRO A 431 11.27 18.75 22.58
C PRO A 431 10.01 17.96 22.18
N LEU A 432 9.72 17.76 20.89
CA LEU A 432 8.49 17.11 20.43
C LEU A 432 8.27 15.72 21.03
N LEU A 433 9.30 14.87 21.04
CA LEU A 433 9.19 13.51 21.59
C LEU A 433 8.94 13.52 23.10
N CYS A 434 9.58 14.43 23.82
CA CYS A 434 9.36 14.60 25.25
C CYS A 434 7.96 15.18 25.53
N ALA A 435 7.49 16.10 24.70
CA ALA A 435 6.14 16.65 24.77
C ALA A 435 5.08 15.57 24.51
N ALA A 436 5.26 14.76 23.46
CA ALA A 436 4.39 13.63 23.15
C ALA A 436 4.34 12.62 24.32
N CYS A 437 5.48 12.31 24.91
CA CYS A 437 5.57 11.44 26.09
C CYS A 437 4.83 12.03 27.31
N LEU A 438 4.92 13.34 27.55
CA LEU A 438 4.24 14.00 28.69
C LEU A 438 2.72 14.13 28.50
N LEU A 439 2.26 14.30 27.26
CA LEU A 439 0.84 14.42 26.93
C LEU A 439 0.09 13.08 26.98
N ASP A 440 0.82 11.96 26.97
CA ASP A 440 0.27 10.63 27.10
C ASP A 440 0.35 10.16 28.57
N PRO A 441 -0.79 10.04 29.28
CA PRO A 441 -0.80 9.63 30.69
C PRO A 441 -0.12 8.27 30.95
N THR A 442 -0.13 7.37 29.97
CA THR A 442 0.49 6.04 30.09
C THR A 442 2.01 6.08 30.03
N CYS A 443 2.56 7.10 29.36
CA CYS A 443 3.99 7.26 29.13
C CYS A 443 4.63 8.35 30.00
N ALA A 444 3.85 9.34 30.44
CA ALA A 444 4.32 10.55 31.12
C ALA A 444 5.22 10.24 32.33
N ILE A 445 4.94 9.14 33.03
CA ILE A 445 5.72 8.64 34.16
C ILE A 445 7.22 8.50 33.87
N ALA A 446 7.60 8.27 32.61
CA ALA A 446 9.00 8.21 32.18
C ALA A 446 9.77 9.51 32.38
N LEU A 447 9.08 10.66 32.42
CA LEU A 447 9.67 12.00 32.51
C LEU A 447 9.34 12.73 33.83
N LEU A 448 8.65 12.07 34.76
CA LEU A 448 8.30 12.66 36.06
C LEU A 448 9.44 12.59 37.08
N GLY A 449 10.47 11.76 36.85
CA GLY A 449 11.67 11.69 37.68
C GLY A 449 12.38 13.04 37.82
N ASN A 450 13.09 13.23 38.94
CA ASN A 450 13.82 14.47 39.24
C ASN A 450 14.95 14.72 38.24
N GLU A 451 15.56 13.65 37.73
CA GLU A 451 16.62 13.65 36.71
C GLU A 451 16.20 14.29 35.38
N HIS A 452 14.89 14.39 35.11
CA HIS A 452 14.35 14.90 33.85
C HIS A 452 13.69 16.27 33.98
N THR A 453 13.94 17.00 35.08
CA THR A 453 13.33 18.31 35.35
C THR A 453 13.57 19.31 34.21
N GLN A 454 14.81 19.46 33.74
CA GLN A 454 15.13 20.41 32.65
C GLN A 454 14.43 20.02 31.33
N ILE A 455 14.39 18.73 31.01
CA ILE A 455 13.72 18.19 29.82
C ILE A 455 12.22 18.44 29.88
N ARG A 456 11.61 18.19 31.04
CA ARG A 456 10.19 18.41 31.31
C ARG A 456 9.81 19.87 31.13
N GLU A 457 10.63 20.81 31.62
CA GLU A 457 10.38 22.24 31.43
C GLU A 457 10.50 22.66 29.96
N CYS A 458 11.48 22.14 29.21
CA CYS A 458 11.58 22.36 27.76
C CYS A 458 10.35 21.82 27.02
N ALA A 459 9.89 20.62 27.35
CA ALA A 459 8.70 20.00 26.76
C ALA A 459 7.42 20.78 27.09
N LYS A 460 7.22 21.22 28.34
CA LYS A 460 6.10 22.10 28.73
C LYS A 460 6.09 23.41 27.96
N LYS A 461 7.25 24.09 27.85
CA LYS A 461 7.38 25.33 27.06
C LYS A 461 7.01 25.10 25.60
N TYR A 462 7.44 23.97 25.03
CA TYR A 462 7.08 23.59 23.67
C TYR A 462 5.56 23.37 23.51
N ILE A 463 4.94 22.58 24.40
CA ILE A 463 3.48 22.33 24.40
C ILE A 463 2.71 23.66 24.47
N LEU A 464 3.06 24.55 25.40
CA LEU A 464 2.43 25.86 25.53
C LEU A 464 2.61 26.72 24.28
N SER A 465 3.78 26.67 23.64
CA SER A 465 4.03 27.40 22.40
C SER A 465 3.18 26.87 21.24
N GLU A 466 2.99 25.55 21.15
CA GLU A 466 2.14 24.91 20.13
C GLU A 466 0.66 25.15 20.40
N ALA A 467 0.21 25.09 21.65
CA ALA A 467 -1.17 25.41 22.05
C ALA A 467 -1.52 26.86 21.70
N LYS A 468 -0.62 27.82 21.94
CA LYS A 468 -0.84 29.24 21.59
C LYS A 468 -1.04 29.46 20.09
N LYS A 469 -0.32 28.71 19.23
CA LYS A 469 -0.50 28.76 17.77
C LYS A 469 -1.87 28.26 17.35
N LEU A 470 -2.42 27.26 18.05
CA LEU A 470 -3.73 26.70 17.77
C LEU A 470 -4.87 27.65 18.17
N VAL A 471 -4.70 28.42 19.26
CA VAL A 471 -5.72 29.40 19.73
C VAL A 471 -5.88 30.60 18.78
N GLN A 472 -4.87 30.92 17.96
CA GLN A 472 -4.96 32.00 16.96
C GLN A 472 -5.75 31.62 15.69
N HIS A 473 -6.04 30.34 15.48
CA HIS A 473 -6.83 29.84 14.35
C HIS A 473 -8.03 29.03 14.88
N ASP A 474 -9.13 29.73 15.16
CA ASP A 474 -10.51 29.26 15.37
C ASP A 474 -10.73 28.02 16.27
N LEU A 475 -11.22 28.24 17.50
CA LEU A 475 -12.27 27.44 18.16
C LEU A 475 -12.85 28.18 19.39
N PRO A 476 -14.17 28.10 19.67
CA PRO A 476 -14.77 28.61 20.91
C PRO A 476 -14.28 27.78 22.10
N LEU A 477 -13.76 28.45 23.13
CA LEU A 477 -13.33 27.81 24.38
C LEU A 477 -14.54 27.17 25.09
N ALA A 478 -14.58 25.84 25.13
CA ALA A 478 -15.17 25.17 26.28
C ALA A 478 -14.16 25.26 27.44
N SER A 479 -14.62 25.79 28.58
CA SER A 479 -13.83 26.11 29.76
C SER A 479 -12.94 24.94 30.23
N ALA A 480 -11.63 25.12 30.15
CA ALA A 480 -10.67 24.21 30.77
C ALA A 480 -10.63 24.47 32.29
N SER A 481 -11.14 23.52 33.07
CA SER A 481 -10.93 23.47 34.52
C SER A 481 -9.50 23.03 34.81
N THR A 482 -8.77 23.87 35.54
CA THR A 482 -7.40 23.63 35.99
C THR A 482 -7.37 22.44 36.96
N LEU A 483 -6.88 21.28 36.50
CA LEU A 483 -6.54 20.16 37.37
C LEU A 483 -5.09 20.32 37.82
N SER A 484 -4.91 20.74 39.07
CA SER A 484 -3.63 20.67 39.78
C SER A 484 -3.37 19.22 40.20
N VAL A 485 -2.34 18.61 39.64
CA VAL A 485 -1.85 17.28 40.05
C VAL A 485 -0.79 17.49 41.14
N GLU A 486 -1.07 17.02 42.36
CA GLU A 486 -0.09 16.97 43.45
C GLU A 486 1.01 15.95 43.11
N ILE A 487 2.26 16.38 43.25
CA ILE A 487 3.45 15.56 43.02
C ILE A 487 3.72 14.78 44.32
N ALA A 488 3.58 13.45 44.27
CA ALA A 488 3.93 12.58 45.39
C ALA A 488 5.44 12.68 45.71
N PRO A 489 5.85 12.65 46.99
CA PRO A 489 7.26 12.78 47.36
C PRO A 489 8.03 11.50 47.02
N GLU A 490 9.27 11.70 46.57
CA GLU A 490 10.34 10.68 46.44
C GLU A 490 10.04 9.47 45.56
N ILE A 491 9.93 9.68 44.24
CA ILE A 491 10.15 8.61 43.27
C ILE A 491 11.50 8.86 42.59
N ASN A 492 12.53 8.20 43.10
CA ASN A 492 13.81 8.09 42.42
C ASN A 492 13.57 7.27 41.13
N GLY A 493 13.64 7.91 39.95
CA GLY A 493 13.09 7.34 38.70
C GLY A 493 13.68 5.98 38.32
N LEU A 494 14.96 5.75 38.64
CA LEU A 494 15.64 4.46 38.45
C LEU A 494 15.03 3.30 39.26
N THR A 495 14.43 3.55 40.42
CA THR A 495 13.94 2.48 41.32
C THR A 495 12.56 1.99 40.92
N LYS A 496 11.73 2.82 40.27
CA LYS A 496 10.38 2.42 39.79
C LYS A 496 10.43 1.64 38.48
N TRP A 497 11.39 1.93 37.59
CA TRP A 497 11.58 1.15 36.36
C TRP A 497 12.21 -0.23 36.61
N LYS A 498 12.94 -0.41 37.72
CA LYS A 498 13.31 -1.75 38.23
C LYS A 498 12.08 -2.62 38.56
N PHE A 499 10.96 -2.01 38.98
CA PHE A 499 9.71 -2.72 39.34
C PHE A 499 8.85 -3.08 38.11
N LEU A 500 8.80 -2.20 37.10
CA LEU A 500 8.05 -2.47 35.86
C LEU A 500 8.77 -3.45 34.91
N ALA A 501 10.11 -3.52 34.94
CA ALA A 501 10.89 -4.49 34.17
C ALA A 501 10.84 -5.92 34.75
N THR A 502 10.49 -6.08 36.04
CA THR A 502 10.45 -7.36 36.75
C THR A 502 9.04 -7.96 36.86
N SER A 503 8.00 -7.22 36.47
CA SER A 503 6.64 -7.74 36.42
C SER A 503 6.39 -8.38 35.04
N PRO A 504 5.94 -9.65 34.95
CA PRO A 504 5.49 -10.19 33.68
C PRO A 504 4.37 -9.30 33.12
N PRO A 505 4.20 -9.21 31.79
CA PRO A 505 3.11 -8.44 31.22
C PRO A 505 1.80 -8.99 31.82
N MET A 506 1.13 -8.18 32.63
CA MET A 506 -0.26 -8.43 32.95
C MET A 506 -0.99 -8.41 31.62
N PHE A 507 -1.32 -9.61 31.14
CA PHE A 507 -2.28 -9.82 30.10
C PHE A 507 -3.55 -9.06 30.50
N ILE A 508 -3.78 -7.91 29.87
CA ILE A 508 -5.15 -7.47 29.63
C ILE A 508 -5.67 -8.39 28.53
N GLN A 509 -6.00 -9.62 28.91
CA GLN A 509 -7.03 -10.37 28.21
C GLN A 509 -8.31 -9.56 28.41
N GLU A 510 -8.78 -8.88 27.37
CA GLU A 510 -10.22 -8.70 27.16
C GLU A 510 -10.51 -8.37 25.68
N VAL A 511 -11.08 -9.39 25.03
CA VAL A 511 -12.15 -9.35 24.02
C VAL A 511 -11.89 -8.63 22.69
N TYR A 512 -11.35 -9.39 21.73
CA TYR A 512 -11.96 -9.42 20.39
C TYR A 512 -12.51 -10.83 20.17
N ALA A 513 -13.78 -11.01 20.56
CA ALA A 513 -14.63 -12.10 20.10
C ALA A 513 -15.62 -11.51 19.08
N TYR A 514 -15.72 -12.22 17.95
CA TYR A 514 -16.53 -12.00 16.73
C TYR A 514 -15.92 -11.14 15.62
#